data_AF-A0A8I6XZU7-F1
#
_entry.id   AF-A0A8I6XZU7-F1
#
_cell.length_a   1.000
_cell.length_b   1.000
_cell.length_c   1.000
_cell.angle_alpha   90.00
_cell.angle_beta   90.00
_cell.angle_gamma   90.00
#
_symmetry.space_group_name_H-M   'P 1'
#
loop_
_entity.id
_entity.type
_entity.pdbx_description
1 polymer ?
#
loop_
_entity_poly.entity_id
_entity_poly.type
_entity_poly.pdbx_seq_one_letter_code
_entity_poly.pdbx_strand_id
1 'polypeptide(L)'
;MTLPNTFMSVDHIFEFVRDADCYQNVSIAYLILLTVPVTVTPAERSFSKLKLLKNYLRSTMSQERLDGLAMCCIEKNMLDSINLDTIIDDFASNNARKSRFS
;
A
#
# COMPACT_ATOMS: atom_id res chain seq x y z
N MET A 1 20.13 -43.05 8.47
CA MET A 1 19.96 -41.94 7.53
C MET A 1 20.48 -40.68 8.20
N THR A 2 21.78 -40.39 8.05
CA THR A 2 22.42 -39.21 8.63
C THR A 2 22.21 -38.02 7.70
N LEU A 3 21.64 -36.94 8.23
CA LEU A 3 21.47 -35.67 7.51
C LEU A 3 22.85 -35.17 7.03
N PRO A 4 23.02 -34.75 5.76
CA PRO A 4 24.33 -34.32 5.27
C PRO A 4 24.73 -32.98 5.90
N ASN A 5 25.88 -32.94 6.56
CA ASN A 5 26.43 -31.76 7.25
C ASN A 5 27.23 -30.84 6.30
N THR A 6 26.74 -30.62 5.07
CA THR A 6 27.49 -29.84 4.07
C THR A 6 26.52 -28.94 3.31
N PHE A 7 26.92 -27.68 3.04
CA PHE A 7 26.14 -26.76 2.21
C PHE A 7 26.07 -27.30 0.78
N MET A 8 24.95 -27.93 0.43
CA MET A 8 24.68 -28.52 -0.89
C MET A 8 24.03 -27.47 -1.79
N SER A 9 24.27 -27.53 -3.10
CA SER A 9 23.53 -26.69 -4.08
C SER A 9 22.03 -26.93 -3.93
N VAL A 10 21.23 -25.88 -4.14
CA VAL A 10 19.76 -25.92 -3.99
C VAL A 10 19.15 -27.06 -4.81
N ASP A 11 19.75 -27.37 -5.95
CA ASP A 11 19.35 -28.45 -6.86
C ASP A 11 19.52 -29.85 -6.23
N HIS A 12 20.63 -30.09 -5.52
CA HIS A 12 20.86 -31.36 -4.82
C HIS A 12 19.98 -31.54 -3.59
N ILE A 13 19.65 -30.43 -2.90
CA ILE A 13 18.68 -30.46 -1.80
C ILE A 13 17.29 -30.79 -2.34
N PHE A 14 16.92 -30.21 -3.49
CA PHE A 14 15.64 -30.51 -4.13
C PHE A 14 15.54 -31.98 -4.54
N GLU A 15 16.62 -32.57 -5.06
CA GLU A 15 16.65 -33.99 -5.41
C GLU A 15 16.56 -34.92 -4.18
N PHE A 16 17.27 -34.56 -3.09
CA PHE A 16 17.18 -35.28 -1.82
C PHE A 16 15.79 -35.18 -1.17
N VAL A 17 15.16 -34.01 -1.24
CA VAL A 17 13.80 -33.78 -0.73
C VAL A 17 12.76 -34.56 -1.54
N ARG A 18 12.93 -34.66 -2.86
CA ARG A 18 12.09 -35.49 -3.73
C ARG A 18 12.20 -36.99 -3.40
N ASP A 19 13.36 -37.44 -2.94
CA ASP A 19 13.57 -38.81 -2.46
C ASP A 19 12.99 -39.01 -1.03
N ALA A 20 13.01 -37.96 -0.22
CA ALA A 20 12.45 -37.91 1.14
C ALA A 20 10.94 -37.58 1.22
N ASP A 21 10.28 -37.33 0.09
CA ASP A 21 8.82 -37.05 -0.05
C ASP A 21 7.91 -38.17 0.48
N CYS A 22 8.49 -39.25 1.02
CA CYS A 22 7.77 -40.26 1.79
C CYS A 22 7.15 -39.69 3.09
N TYR A 23 7.51 -38.48 3.52
CA TYR A 23 6.98 -37.83 4.73
C TYR A 23 6.35 -36.46 4.41
N GLN A 24 5.02 -36.44 4.32
CA GLN A 24 4.19 -35.27 3.99
C GLN A 24 4.45 -34.02 4.86
N ASN A 25 4.92 -34.18 6.10
CA ASN A 25 5.25 -33.05 6.97
C ASN A 25 6.52 -32.31 6.53
N VAL A 26 7.48 -33.00 5.93
CA VAL A 26 8.77 -32.41 5.51
C VAL A 26 8.56 -31.56 4.25
N SER A 27 7.75 -32.04 3.30
CA SER A 27 7.42 -31.30 2.08
C SER A 27 6.63 -30.03 2.37
N ILE A 28 5.66 -30.06 3.30
CA ILE A 28 4.91 -28.87 3.73
C ILE A 28 5.83 -27.83 4.39
N ALA A 29 6.73 -28.25 5.29
CA ALA A 29 7.66 -27.34 5.94
C ALA A 29 8.57 -26.64 4.93
N TYR A 30 9.03 -27.35 3.91
CA TYR A 30 9.89 -26.81 2.87
C TYR A 30 9.13 -25.88 1.90
N LEU A 31 7.89 -26.22 1.56
CA LEU A 31 7.00 -25.36 0.77
C LEU A 31 6.79 -24.02 1.47
N ILE A 32 6.55 -24.02 2.77
CA ILE A 32 6.41 -22.79 3.56
C ILE A 32 7.73 -22.02 3.57
N LEU A 33 8.87 -22.69 3.80
CA LEU A 33 10.19 -22.06 3.84
C LEU A 33 10.58 -21.37 2.52
N LEU A 34 10.19 -21.92 1.38
CA LEU A 34 10.44 -21.33 0.05
C LEU A 34 9.38 -20.29 -0.32
N THR A 35 8.11 -20.55 -0.01
CA THR A 35 6.99 -19.67 -0.41
C THR A 35 6.96 -18.39 0.41
N VAL A 36 7.27 -18.44 1.71
CA VAL A 36 7.27 -17.26 2.59
C VAL A 36 8.23 -16.18 2.06
N PRO A 37 9.54 -16.40 1.87
CA PRO A 37 10.42 -15.36 1.35
C PRO A 37 10.07 -14.92 -0.08
N VAL A 38 9.62 -15.84 -0.95
CA VAL A 38 9.22 -15.53 -2.34
C VAL A 38 7.98 -14.64 -2.40
N THR A 39 7.00 -14.84 -1.51
CA THR A 39 5.77 -14.03 -1.45
C THR A 39 5.96 -12.75 -0.65
N VAL A 40 6.83 -12.77 0.37
CA VAL A 40 7.12 -11.62 1.23
C VAL A 40 7.96 -10.58 0.47
N THR A 41 8.90 -10.97 -0.38
CA THR A 41 9.77 -10.01 -1.10
C THR A 41 9.01 -9.01 -1.99
N PRO A 42 8.04 -9.42 -2.85
CA PRO A 42 7.21 -8.49 -3.62
C PRO A 42 6.22 -7.69 -2.76
N ALA A 43 5.67 -8.30 -1.71
CA ALA A 43 4.76 -7.64 -0.78
C ALA A 43 5.47 -6.54 0.01
N GLU A 44 6.61 -6.83 0.64
CA GLU A 44 7.45 -5.86 1.36
C GLU A 44 7.91 -4.73 0.45
N ARG A 45 8.36 -5.04 -0.77
CA ARG A 45 8.72 -4.02 -1.77
C ARG A 45 7.54 -3.11 -2.11
N SER A 46 6.34 -3.68 -2.26
CA SER A 46 5.13 -2.93 -2.59
C SER A 46 4.64 -2.08 -1.41
N PHE A 47 4.64 -2.62 -0.19
CA PHE A 47 4.32 -1.89 1.04
C PHE A 47 5.33 -0.79 1.34
N SER A 48 6.63 -1.01 1.09
CA SER A 48 7.67 0.01 1.26
C SER A 48 7.45 1.18 0.30
N LYS A 49 7.17 0.91 -0.98
CA LYS A 49 6.81 1.94 -1.97
C LYS A 49 5.53 2.69 -1.57
N LEU A 50 4.51 1.98 -1.11
CA LEU A 50 3.27 2.60 -0.65
C LEU A 50 3.49 3.49 0.59
N LYS A 51 4.34 3.05 1.52
CA LYS A 51 4.73 3.83 2.70
C LYS A 51 5.48 5.10 2.29
N LEU A 52 6.41 5.01 1.33
CA LEU A 52 7.12 6.16 0.79
C LEU A 52 6.16 7.13 0.07
N LEU A 53 5.26 6.62 -0.77
CA LEU A 53 4.26 7.42 -1.49
C LEU A 53 3.32 8.15 -0.51
N LYS A 54 2.78 7.43 0.49
CA LYS A 54 1.94 7.99 1.55
C LYS A 54 2.71 9.04 2.36
N ASN A 55 3.99 8.78 2.66
CA ASN A 55 4.84 9.74 3.36
C ASN A 55 5.12 10.97 2.49
N TYR A 56 5.37 10.80 1.20
CA TYR A 56 5.62 11.86 0.23
C TYR A 56 4.40 12.75 0.02
N LEU A 57 3.22 12.17 -0.18
CA LEU A 57 1.95 12.90 -0.25
C LEU A 57 1.68 13.67 1.05
N ARG A 58 1.97 13.05 2.20
CA ARG A 58 1.81 13.70 3.51
C ARG A 58 2.90 14.73 3.83
N SER A 59 4.09 14.63 3.24
CA SER A 59 5.16 15.62 3.43
C SER A 59 5.04 16.80 2.46
N THR A 60 4.43 16.60 1.30
CA THR A 60 4.18 17.65 0.29
C THR A 60 2.93 18.47 0.63
N MET A 61 2.06 17.95 1.50
CA MET A 61 0.86 18.63 1.95
C MET A 61 0.96 18.98 3.44
N SER A 62 0.86 20.26 3.80
CA SER A 62 0.77 20.65 5.21
C SER A 62 -0.43 19.94 5.86
N GLN A 63 -0.29 19.52 7.13
CA GLN A 63 -1.32 18.78 7.86
C GLN A 63 -2.69 19.49 7.77
N GLU A 64 -2.70 20.82 7.88
CA GLU A 64 -3.90 21.64 7.71
C GLU A 64 -4.60 21.46 6.36
N ARG A 65 -3.84 21.35 5.26
CA ARG A 65 -4.41 21.15 3.93
C ARG A 65 -4.92 19.72 3.74
N LEU A 66 -4.26 18.74 4.37
CA LEU A 66 -4.69 17.35 4.33
C LEU A 66 -6.01 17.16 5.11
N ASP A 67 -6.12 17.77 6.29
CA ASP A 67 -7.32 17.72 7.13
C ASP A 67 -8.49 18.42 6.45
N GLY A 68 -8.25 19.58 5.82
CA GLY A 68 -9.25 20.27 5.01
C GLY A 68 -9.74 19.45 3.81
N LEU A 69 -8.83 18.77 3.09
CA LEU A 69 -9.22 17.86 2.01
C LEU A 69 -9.97 16.63 2.51
N ALA A 70 -9.54 16.05 3.63
CA ALA A 70 -10.22 14.90 4.23
C ALA A 70 -11.65 15.25 4.62
N MET A 71 -11.87 16.41 5.23
CA MET A 71 -13.20 16.96 5.55
C MET A 71 -14.02 17.15 4.28
N CYS A 72 -13.45 17.79 3.25
CA CYS A 72 -14.12 18.01 1.97
C CYS A 72 -14.46 16.70 1.24
N CYS A 73 -13.64 15.65 1.37
CA CYS A 73 -13.91 14.31 0.83
C CYS A 73 -15.02 13.57 1.61
N ILE A 74 -15.09 13.70 2.93
CA ILE A 74 -16.15 13.11 3.75
C ILE A 74 -17.49 13.78 3.45
N GLU A 75 -17.48 15.11 3.34
CA GLU A 75 -18.65 15.91 3.01
C GLU A 75 -18.99 15.87 1.52
N LYS A 76 -18.11 15.34 0.65
CA LYS A 76 -18.32 15.26 -0.79
C LYS A 76 -19.64 14.58 -1.18
N ASN A 77 -20.04 13.53 -0.47
CA ASN A 77 -21.32 12.86 -0.72
C ASN A 77 -22.53 13.74 -0.37
N MET A 78 -22.41 14.59 0.65
CA MET A 78 -23.44 15.59 0.97
C MET A 78 -23.40 16.74 -0.04
N LEU A 79 -22.20 17.13 -0.47
CA LEU A 79 -21.97 18.21 -1.41
C LEU A 79 -22.42 17.86 -2.84
N ASP A 80 -22.33 16.60 -3.27
CA ASP A 80 -22.88 16.11 -4.56
C ASP A 80 -24.42 16.21 -4.61
N SER A 81 -25.11 16.26 -3.45
CA SER A 81 -26.55 16.51 -3.37
C SER A 81 -26.92 18.00 -3.34
N ILE A 82 -25.93 18.88 -3.22
CA ILE A 82 -26.08 20.33 -3.17
C ILE A 82 -25.58 20.90 -4.50
N ASN A 83 -26.29 21.87 -5.08
CA ASN A 83 -25.86 22.50 -6.33
C ASN A 83 -24.59 23.33 -6.10
N LEU A 84 -23.42 22.69 -6.30
CA LEU A 84 -22.10 23.30 -6.17
C LEU A 84 -21.93 24.53 -7.07
N ASP A 85 -22.50 24.50 -8.28
CA ASP A 85 -22.47 25.63 -9.20
C ASP A 85 -23.09 26.90 -8.61
N THR A 86 -24.16 26.76 -7.82
CA THR A 86 -24.80 27.89 -7.14
C THR A 86 -23.92 28.45 -6.02
N ILE A 87 -23.20 27.59 -5.29
CA ILE A 87 -22.27 28.01 -4.24
C ILE A 87 -21.04 28.69 -4.85
N ILE A 88 -20.53 28.17 -5.96
CA ILE A 88 -19.39 28.74 -6.69
C ILE A 88 -19.78 30.12 -7.25
N ASP A 89 -20.96 30.26 -7.84
CA ASP A 89 -21.47 31.53 -8.35
C ASP A 89 -21.71 32.54 -7.21
N ASP A 90 -22.29 32.11 -6.09
CA ASP A 90 -22.48 32.97 -4.91
C ASP A 90 -21.13 33.43 -4.33
N PHE A 91 -20.17 32.52 -4.17
CA PHE A 91 -18.82 32.85 -3.71
C PHE A 91 -18.08 33.78 -4.67
N ALA A 92 -18.21 33.57 -5.98
CA ALA A 92 -17.65 34.44 -7.00
C ALA A 92 -18.29 35.84 -6.95
N SER A 93 -19.61 35.91 -6.81
CA SER A 93 -20.35 37.18 -6.69
C SER A 93 -19.99 37.96 -5.42
N ASN A 94 -19.71 37.26 -4.32
CA ASN A 94 -19.40 37.86 -3.02
C ASN A 94 -17.93 38.32 -2.94
N ASN A 95 -17.00 37.57 -3.53
CA ASN A 95 -15.59 38.00 -3.66
C ASN A 95 -15.42 39.10 -4.72
N ALA A 96 -16.18 39.07 -5.81
CA ALA A 96 -16.19 40.16 -6.79
C ALA A 96 -16.66 41.49 -6.16
N ARG A 97 -17.63 41.43 -5.23
CA ARG A 97 -18.07 42.60 -4.45
C ARG A 97 -16.99 43.17 -3.52
N LYS A 98 -16.06 42.33 -3.04
CA LYS A 98 -14.91 42.77 -2.22
C LYS A 98 -13.78 43.43 -3.02
N SER A 99 -13.84 43.39 -4.36
CA SER A 99 -12.86 44.02 -5.25
C SER A 99 -13.13 45.51 -5.56
N ARG A 100 -14.16 46.13 -4.95
CA ARG A 100 -14.24 47.60 -4.96
C ARG A 100 -13.19 48.15 -4.01
N PHE A 101 -12.02 48.40 -4.59
CA PHE A 101 -10.93 49.19 -4.02
C PHE A 101 -11.46 50.42 -3.27
N SER A 102 -10.93 50.61 -2.06
CA SER A 102 -10.53 51.91 -1.52
C SER A 102 -9.20 51.77 -0.80
#